data_AF-A0A0U5MLD8-F1
#
_entry.id   AF-A0A0U5MLD8-F1
#
_cell.length_a   1.000
_cell.length_b   1.000
_cell.length_c   1.000
_cell.angle_alpha   90.00
_cell.angle_beta   90.00
_cell.angle_gamma   90.00
#
_symmetry.space_group_name_H-M   'P 1'
#
loop_
_entity.id
_entity.type
_entity.pdbx_description
1 polymer ?
#
loop_
_entity_poly.entity_id
_entity_poly.type
_entity_poly.pdbx_seq_one_letter_code
_entity_poly.pdbx_strand_id
1 'polypeptide(L)' 'MSLSPTVRPCAPSPVSEGRTLLGLAASFLDSRIVAPLALHMERARLRDELAGLDHRELKDIGISDIDSFVAGWRPNA' A
#
# COMPACT_ATOMS: atom_id res chain seq x y z
N MET A 1 -22.74 -29.30 -51.20
CA MET A 1 -21.40 -28.90 -50.69
C MET A 1 -21.45 -27.42 -50.38
N SER A 2 -21.40 -27.05 -49.10
CA SER A 2 -21.43 -25.65 -48.62
C SER A 2 -20.28 -25.49 -47.65
N LEU A 3 -19.38 -24.57 -47.96
CA LEU A 3 -18.17 -24.27 -47.19
C LEU A 3 -18.53 -23.23 -46.12
N SER A 4 -18.55 -23.63 -44.85
CA SER A 4 -18.60 -22.68 -43.74
C SER A 4 -17.19 -22.11 -43.51
N PRO A 5 -16.98 -20.78 -43.50
CA PRO A 5 -15.70 -20.22 -43.12
C PRO A 5 -15.55 -20.29 -41.60
N THR A 6 -14.60 -21.08 -41.11
CA THR A 6 -14.19 -21.06 -39.71
C THR A 6 -13.49 -19.73 -39.43
N VAL A 7 -14.20 -18.80 -38.79
CA VAL A 7 -13.60 -17.59 -38.23
C VAL A 7 -12.74 -18.02 -37.04
N ARG A 8 -11.42 -18.07 -37.24
CA ARG A 8 -10.44 -18.14 -36.16
C ARG A 8 -10.55 -16.84 -35.35
N PRO A 9 -10.81 -16.88 -34.04
CA PRO A 9 -10.54 -15.72 -33.20
C PRO A 9 -9.04 -15.45 -33.28
N CYS A 10 -8.66 -14.24 -33.70
CA CYS A 10 -7.30 -13.75 -33.59
C CYS A 10 -6.84 -13.99 -32.15
N ALA A 11 -5.81 -14.81 -31.98
CA ALA A 11 -5.17 -14.96 -30.67
C ALA A 11 -4.75 -13.56 -30.18
N PRO A 12 -4.99 -13.20 -28.91
CA PRO A 12 -4.42 -11.99 -28.37
C PRO A 12 -2.90 -12.10 -28.53
N SER A 13 -2.31 -11.12 -29.22
CA SER A 13 -0.87 -10.91 -29.25
C SER A 13 -0.35 -11.06 -27.82
N PRO A 14 0.79 -11.74 -27.57
CA PRO A 14 1.43 -11.65 -26.27
C PRO A 14 1.60 -10.16 -26.00
N VAL A 15 0.99 -9.68 -24.92
CA VAL A 15 1.25 -8.35 -24.38
C VAL A 15 2.74 -8.35 -24.15
N SER A 16 3.47 -7.70 -25.07
CA SER A 16 4.89 -7.48 -24.91
C SER A 16 5.04 -6.83 -23.56
N GLU A 17 5.63 -7.58 -22.64
CA GLU A 17 5.98 -7.21 -21.27
C GLU A 17 7.11 -6.16 -21.34
N GLY A 18 6.87 -5.10 -22.12
CA GLY A 18 7.69 -3.93 -22.16
C GLY A 18 7.49 -3.25 -20.82
N ARG A 19 8.45 -3.41 -19.93
CA ARG A 19 8.66 -2.51 -18.80
C ARG A 19 8.81 -1.09 -19.36
N THR A 20 7.67 -0.42 -19.55
CA THR A 20 7.60 0.96 -20.04
C THR A 20 8.29 1.83 -18.99
N LEU A 21 9.07 2.83 -19.44
CA LEU A 21 9.70 3.81 -18.55
C LEU A 21 8.69 4.45 -17.57
N LEU A 22 7.43 4.55 -17.99
CA LEU A 22 6.28 4.95 -17.19
C LEU A 22 5.98 3.99 -16.02
N GLY A 23 6.06 2.67 -16.23
CA GLY A 23 5.90 1.67 -15.17
C GLY A 23 7.06 1.69 -14.17
N LEU A 24 8.27 1.98 -14.64
CA LEU A 24 9.44 2.16 -13.79
C LEU A 24 9.28 3.43 -12.94
N ALA A 25 8.95 4.58 -13.54
CA ALA A 25 8.67 5.82 -12.82
C ALA A 25 7.53 5.67 -11.79
N ALA A 26 6.45 4.98 -12.13
CA ALA A 26 5.34 4.70 -11.22
C ALA A 26 5.79 3.87 -10.00
N SER A 27 6.59 2.81 -10.21
CA SER A 27 7.14 2.02 -9.10
C SER A 27 8.11 2.79 -8.21
N PHE A 28 8.86 3.74 -8.77
CA PHE A 28 9.74 4.64 -8.02
C PHE A 28 8.95 5.66 -7.19
N LEU A 29 7.92 6.28 -7.77
CA LEU A 29 7.00 7.18 -7.07
C LEU A 29 6.28 6.47 -5.92
N ASP A 30 5.79 5.26 -6.17
CA ASP A 30 5.10 4.43 -5.18
C ASP A 30 6.02 4.09 -4.00
N SER A 31 7.21 3.55 -4.29
CA SER A 31 8.17 3.15 -3.27
C SER A 31 8.80 4.29 -2.49
N ARG A 32 9.05 5.45 -3.11
CA ARG A 32 9.77 6.57 -2.48
C ARG A 32 8.88 7.61 -1.84
N ILE A 33 7.64 7.77 -2.30
CA ILE A 33 6.77 8.86 -1.87
C ILE A 33 5.49 8.31 -1.27
N VAL A 34 4.78 7.43 -1.97
CA VAL A 34 3.50 6.90 -1.49
C VAL A 34 3.69 6.05 -0.25
N ALA A 35 4.63 5.10 -0.26
CA ALA A 35 4.84 4.21 0.88
C ALA A 35 5.26 4.96 2.18
N PRO A 36 6.19 5.94 2.15
CA PRO A 36 6.49 6.73 3.35
C PRO A 36 5.33 7.61 3.82
N LEU A 37 4.56 8.20 2.89
CA LEU A 37 3.41 9.03 3.25
C LEU A 37 2.27 8.20 3.85
N ALA A 38 1.99 7.02 3.28
CA ALA A 38 1.01 6.09 3.83
C ALA A 38 1.36 5.70 5.26
N LEU A 39 2.63 5.35 5.51
CA LEU A 39 3.12 5.04 6.85
C LEU A 39 3.03 6.25 7.80
N HIS A 40 3.27 7.46 7.31
CA HIS A 40 3.10 8.67 8.10
C HIS A 40 1.63 8.93 8.46
N MET A 41 0.71 8.75 7.52
CA MET A 41 -0.73 8.88 7.77
C MET A 41 -1.24 7.83 8.75
N GLU A 42 -0.80 6.58 8.62
CA GLU A 42 -1.16 5.53 9.58
C GLU A 42 -0.64 5.83 10.98
N ARG A 43 0.61 6.31 11.11
CA ARG A 43 1.17 6.76 12.39
C ARG A 43 0.41 7.94 12.99
N ALA A 44 0.01 8.91 12.17
CA ALA A 44 -0.79 10.05 12.61
C ALA A 44 -2.16 9.59 13.13
N ARG A 45 -2.81 8.68 12.41
CA ARG A 45 -4.08 8.09 12.82
C ARG A 45 -3.95 7.31 14.14
N LEU A 46 -2.92 6.47 14.26
CA LEU A 46 -2.63 5.72 15.49
C LEU A 46 -2.40 6.67 16.66
N ARG A 47 -1.65 7.76 16.44
CA ARG A 47 -1.43 8.79 17.45
C ARG A 47 -2.73 9.43 17.90
N ASP A 48 -3.61 9.81 16.97
CA ASP A 48 -4.91 10.41 17.31
C ASP A 48 -5.80 9.45 18.10
N GLU A 49 -5.82 8.17 17.73
CA GLU A 49 -6.56 7.13 18.46
C GLU A 49 -6.00 6.96 19.89
N LEU A 50 -4.67 6.94 20.06
CA LEU A 50 -4.03 6.84 21.38
C LEU A 50 -4.19 8.12 22.22
N ALA A 51 -4.17 9.30 21.59
CA ALA A 51 -4.37 10.57 22.26
C ALA A 51 -5.81 10.74 22.77
N GLY A 52 -6.76 9.99 22.21
CA GLY A 52 -8.14 9.92 22.67
C GLY A 52 -8.36 9.00 23.88
N LEU A 53 -7.38 8.18 24.25
CA LEU A 53 -7.47 7.26 25.39
C LEU A 53 -7.09 7.95 26.71
N ASP A 54 -7.73 7.52 27.80
CA ASP A 54 -7.40 8.03 29.13
C ASP A 54 -6.10 7.40 29.67
N HIS A 55 -5.46 8.03 30.65
CA HIS A 55 -4.18 7.58 31.21
C HIS A 55 -4.23 6.15 31.77
N ARG A 56 -5.40 5.71 32.28
CA ARG A 56 -5.59 4.33 32.75
C ARG A 56 -5.58 3.33 31.59
N GLU A 57 -6.23 3.67 30.49
CA GLU A 57 -6.31 2.81 29.31
C GLU A 57 -4.95 2.71 28.62
N LEU A 58 -4.24 3.82 28.48
CA LEU A 58 -2.86 3.82 27.99
C LEU A 58 -1.94 2.95 28.87
N LYS A 59 -2.11 3.03 30.19
CA LYS A 59 -1.35 2.22 31.15
C LYS A 59 -1.69 0.73 31.05
N ASP A 60 -2.94 0.37 30.82
CA ASP A 60 -3.37 -1.02 30.66
C ASP A 60 -2.79 -1.65 29.36
N ILE A 61 -2.59 -0.84 28.32
CA ILE A 61 -1.92 -1.24 27.07
C ILE A 61 -0.38 -1.21 27.23
N GLY A 62 0.13 -0.67 28.34
CA GLY A 62 1.57 -0.55 28.61
C GLY A 62 2.26 0.59 27.87
N ILE A 63 1.51 1.56 27.35
CA ILE A 63 2.03 2.74 26.65
C ILE A 63 2.24 3.87 27.65
N SER A 64 3.49 4.22 27.90
CA SER A 64 3.88 5.33 28.80
C SER A 64 4.10 6.65 28.07
N ASP A 65 4.46 6.59 26.79
CA ASP A 65 4.66 7.75 25.93
C ASP A 65 4.18 7.43 24.50
N ILE A 66 3.19 8.19 24.05
CA ILE A 66 2.54 7.99 22.74
C ILE A 66 3.53 8.29 21.61
N ASP A 67 4.31 9.37 21.72
CA ASP A 67 5.19 9.80 20.62
C ASP A 67 6.33 8.79 20.41
N SER A 68 6.95 8.31 21.48
CA SER A 68 7.96 7.24 21.40
C SER A 68 7.38 5.93 20.86
N PHE A 69 6.16 5.55 21.26
CA PHE A 69 5.50 4.35 20.77
C PHE A 69 5.21 4.43 19.27
N VAL A 70 4.61 5.52 18.81
CA VAL A 70 4.26 5.74 17.39
C VAL A 70 5.51 5.84 16.52
N ALA A 71 6.61 6.42 17.03
CA ALA A 71 7.89 6.47 16.31
C ALA A 71 8.48 5.07 16.07
N GLY A 72 8.35 4.17 17.04
CA GLY A 72 8.78 2.78 16.96
C GLY A 72 7.83 1.85 16.20
N TRP A 73 6.55 2.22 16.08
CA TRP A 73 5.51 1.39 15.49
C TRP A 73 5.74 1.11 13.99
N ARG A 74 5.56 -0.15 13.59
CA ARG A 74 5.62 -0.60 12.19
C ARG A 74 4.41 -1.48 11.87
N PRO A 75 3.65 -1.19 10.80
CA PRO A 75 2.37 -1.84 10.51
C PRO A 75 2.43 -3.33 10.15
N ASN A 76 3.61 -3.97 10.10
CA ASN A 76 3.79 -5.37 9.71
C ASN A 76 5.02 -6.03 10.39
N ALA A 77 5.35 -5.61 11.62
CA ALA A 77 6.39 -6.27 12.42
C ALA A 77 5.87 -7.54 13.09
#